data_AF-X6P8C7-F1
#
_entry.id   AF-X6P8C7-F1
#
_cell.length_a   1.000
_cell.length_b   1.000
_cell.length_c   1.000
_cell.angle_alpha   90.00
_cell.angle_beta   90.00
_cell.angle_gamma   90.00
#
_symmetry.space_group_name_H-M   'P 1'
#
loop_
_entity.id
_entity.type
_entity.pdbx_description
1 polymer ?
#
loop_
_entity_poly.entity_id
_entity_poly.type
_entity_poly.pdbx_seq_one_letter_code
_entity_poly.pdbx_strand_id
1 'polypeptide(L)'
;MGNQNTTSFQILKDLPTSLSESQCVLHKHELLLCGGANKRTCYSYHTLKNEYKFICKYPRDVELNGHCVMKLVDNDNEDSNQIILLSFGGYPKHTLTMKYVSIWDNMSNKSNDSNNFNEWIHQFIIERNKYHYYGGLRAVIGGRNNNLLFITYPNYICV
;
A
#
# COMPACT_ATOMS: atom_id res chain seq x y z
N MET A 1 -39.31 -16.65 -19.72
CA MET A 1 -38.60 -16.84 -18.44
C MET A 1 -37.19 -16.33 -18.63
N GLY A 2 -36.82 -15.30 -17.86
CA GLY A 2 -35.74 -14.38 -18.18
C GLY A 2 -34.33 -14.95 -18.00
N ASN A 3 -33.48 -14.71 -19.00
CA ASN A 3 -32.05 -14.90 -18.93
C ASN A 3 -31.46 -13.76 -18.09
N GLN A 4 -31.17 -14.01 -16.81
CA GLN A 4 -30.37 -13.07 -16.02
C GLN A 4 -28.91 -13.24 -16.47
N ASN A 5 -28.40 -12.23 -17.19
CA ASN A 5 -26.96 -12.08 -17.41
C ASN A 5 -26.30 -11.81 -16.05
N THR A 6 -25.90 -12.87 -15.36
CA THR A 6 -25.02 -12.77 -14.20
C THR A 6 -23.60 -12.55 -14.69
N THR A 7 -23.16 -11.30 -14.76
CA THR A 7 -21.75 -10.99 -15.03
C THR A 7 -20.91 -11.42 -13.83
N SER A 8 -19.83 -12.19 -14.04
CA SER A 8 -18.89 -12.60 -12.98
C SER A 8 -18.14 -11.43 -12.33
N PHE A 9 -18.26 -10.24 -12.92
CA PHE A 9 -17.70 -8.99 -12.43
C PHE A 9 -18.81 -8.10 -11.90
N GLN A 10 -18.60 -7.58 -10.71
CA GLN A 10 -19.44 -6.55 -10.11
C GLN A 10 -18.68 -5.23 -10.09
N ILE A 11 -19.32 -4.19 -10.62
CA ILE A 11 -18.81 -2.82 -10.48
C ILE A 11 -19.16 -2.34 -9.06
N LEU A 12 -18.15 -1.92 -8.32
CA LEU A 12 -18.28 -1.39 -6.96
C LEU A 12 -18.41 0.14 -6.98
N LYS A 13 -18.48 0.77 -5.80
CA LYS A 13 -18.58 2.23 -5.71
C LYS A 13 -17.40 2.92 -6.41
N ASP A 14 -17.72 3.98 -7.14
CA ASP A 14 -16.73 4.81 -7.84
C ASP A 14 -15.65 5.33 -6.91
N LEU A 15 -14.43 5.42 -7.45
CA LEU A 15 -13.29 5.95 -6.71
C LEU A 15 -13.52 7.44 -6.36
N PRO A 16 -13.11 7.90 -5.16
CA PRO A 16 -13.17 9.32 -4.80
C PRO A 16 -12.33 10.23 -5.71
N THR A 17 -11.34 9.65 -6.39
CA THR A 17 -10.50 10.34 -7.37
C THR A 17 -10.03 9.34 -8.43
N SER A 18 -9.80 9.83 -9.65
CA SER A 18 -9.16 9.01 -10.68
C SER A 18 -7.75 8.62 -10.24
N LEU A 19 -7.47 7.32 -10.24
CA LEU A 19 -6.18 6.74 -9.87
C LEU A 19 -5.63 5.98 -11.08
N SER A 20 -4.40 6.30 -11.46
CA SER A 20 -3.62 5.54 -12.45
C SER A 20 -2.37 4.98 -11.78
N GLU A 21 -2.00 3.75 -12.14
CA GLU A 21 -0.81 3.05 -11.61
C GLU A 21 -0.77 2.95 -10.06
N SER A 22 -1.94 3.03 -9.42
CA SER A 22 -2.08 2.94 -7.97
C SER A 22 -1.62 1.57 -7.47
N GLN A 23 -0.92 1.57 -6.34
CA GLN A 23 -0.59 0.35 -5.61
C GLN A 23 -1.67 0.09 -4.57
N CYS A 24 -2.04 -1.17 -4.41
CA CYS A 24 -3.04 -1.57 -3.44
C CYS A 24 -2.56 -2.70 -2.54
N VAL A 25 -3.03 -2.68 -1.29
CA VAL A 25 -2.71 -3.69 -0.28
C VAL A 25 -4.00 -4.13 0.40
N LEU A 26 -4.22 -5.44 0.44
CA LEU A 26 -5.35 -6.02 1.16
C LEU A 26 -4.99 -6.18 2.64
N HIS A 27 -5.87 -5.72 3.52
CA HIS A 27 -5.82 -5.97 4.95
C HIS A 27 -7.22 -6.23 5.49
N LYS A 28 -7.51 -7.49 5.84
CA LYS A 28 -8.84 -7.93 6.29
C LYS A 28 -9.91 -7.53 5.27
N HIS A 29 -10.90 -6.74 5.69
CA HIS A 29 -11.99 -6.25 4.85
C HIS A 29 -11.66 -4.93 4.14
N GLU A 30 -10.40 -4.49 4.17
CA GLU A 30 -9.96 -3.22 3.63
C GLU A 30 -9.01 -3.40 2.45
N LEU A 31 -9.29 -2.70 1.36
CA LEU A 31 -8.36 -2.47 0.28
C LEU A 31 -7.74 -1.09 0.46
N LEU A 32 -6.47 -1.05 0.85
CA LEU A 32 -5.70 0.18 0.99
C LEU A 32 -5.19 0.58 -0.39
N LEU A 33 -5.56 1.77 -0.84
CA LEU A 33 -5.13 2.39 -2.09
C LEU A 33 -4.07 3.44 -1.77
N CYS A 34 -2.84 3.23 -2.21
CA CYS A 34 -1.68 4.01 -1.81
C CYS A 34 -1.22 4.94 -2.94
N GLY A 35 -1.94 6.05 -3.14
CA GLY A 35 -1.59 7.03 -4.17
C GLY A 35 -1.62 6.45 -5.59
N GLY A 36 -0.92 7.09 -6.51
CA GLY A 36 -0.85 6.73 -7.94
C GLY A 36 -0.11 7.82 -8.71
N ALA A 37 0.00 7.70 -10.03
CA ALA A 37 0.67 8.70 -10.85
C ALA A 37 0.02 10.08 -10.63
N ASN A 38 0.82 11.06 -10.21
CA ASN A 38 0.38 12.42 -9.84
C ASN A 38 -0.69 12.49 -8.71
N LYS A 39 -0.93 11.40 -7.97
CA LYS A 39 -1.94 11.32 -6.91
C LYS A 39 -1.30 10.84 -5.62
N ARG A 40 -1.15 11.74 -4.65
CA ARG A 40 -0.51 11.44 -3.36
C ARG A 40 -1.46 10.90 -2.30
N THR A 41 -2.77 10.95 -2.53
CA THR A 41 -3.76 10.61 -1.51
C THR A 41 -3.90 9.10 -1.35
N CYS A 42 -3.96 8.64 -0.10
CA CYS A 42 -4.24 7.26 0.25
C CYS A 42 -5.68 7.12 0.77
N TYR A 43 -6.33 6.02 0.40
CA TYR A 43 -7.69 5.69 0.82
C TYR A 43 -7.76 4.25 1.35
N SER A 44 -8.67 3.98 2.26
CA SER A 44 -9.11 2.62 2.58
C SER A 44 -10.51 2.43 2.01
N TYR A 45 -10.68 1.40 1.18
CA TYR A 45 -11.97 0.93 0.71
C TYR A 45 -12.41 -0.27 1.53
N HIS A 46 -13.54 -0.17 2.21
CA HIS A 46 -14.08 -1.29 2.99
C HIS A 46 -15.00 -2.15 2.13
N THR A 47 -14.55 -3.37 1.85
CA THR A 47 -15.21 -4.35 0.96
C THR A 47 -16.66 -4.66 1.35
N LEU A 48 -16.95 -4.84 2.65
CA LEU A 48 -18.32 -5.10 3.12
C LEU A 48 -19.22 -3.86 3.16
N LYS A 49 -18.65 -2.68 3.45
CA LYS A 49 -19.43 -1.42 3.56
C LYS A 49 -19.60 -0.72 2.22
N ASN A 50 -18.81 -1.10 1.20
CA ASN A 50 -18.76 -0.45 -0.10
C ASN A 50 -18.53 1.07 0.01
N GLU A 51 -17.57 1.46 0.85
CA GLU A 51 -17.27 2.86 1.16
C GLU A 51 -15.77 3.12 1.22
N TYR A 52 -15.39 4.36 0.93
CA TYR A 52 -14.01 4.84 1.01
C TYR A 52 -13.85 5.80 2.17
N LYS A 53 -12.72 5.71 2.86
CA LYS A 53 -12.25 6.73 3.81
C LYS A 53 -10.84 7.18 3.47
N PHE A 54 -10.59 8.47 3.65
CA PHE A 54 -9.24 9.04 3.54
C PHE A 54 -8.33 8.51 4.65
N ILE A 55 -7.10 8.16 4.31
CA ILE A 55 -6.07 7.78 5.29
C ILE A 55 -5.13 8.96 5.50
N CYS A 56 -4.34 9.31 4.48
CA CYS A 56 -3.34 10.37 4.53
C CYS A 56 -2.87 10.74 3.11
N LYS A 57 -1.78 11.53 3.02
CA LYS A 57 -1.08 11.81 1.77
C LYS A 57 0.38 11.43 1.89
N TYR A 58 0.98 10.97 0.80
CA TYR A 58 2.43 10.93 0.66
C TYR A 58 3.05 12.32 0.89
N PRO A 59 4.33 12.41 1.33
CA PRO A 59 5.08 13.65 1.44
C PRO A 59 5.08 14.46 0.13
N ARG A 60 5.34 15.77 0.21
CA ARG A 60 5.26 16.68 -0.94
C ARG A 60 6.39 16.48 -1.95
N ASP A 61 7.50 15.97 -1.48
CA ASP A 61 8.75 15.74 -2.17
C ASP A 61 8.86 14.33 -2.78
N VAL A 62 7.79 13.53 -2.70
CA VAL A 62 7.76 12.14 -3.19
C VAL A 62 6.91 12.02 -4.44
N GLU A 63 7.49 11.46 -5.49
CA GLU A 63 6.82 11.07 -6.72
C GLU A 63 6.52 9.58 -6.72
N LEU A 64 5.37 9.19 -7.27
CA LEU A 64 4.85 7.81 -7.18
C LEU A 64 4.96 7.04 -8.49
N ASN A 65 5.66 7.57 -9.48
CA ASN A 65 5.81 6.93 -10.78
C ASN A 65 6.63 5.65 -10.63
N GLY A 66 6.01 4.50 -10.89
CA GLY A 66 6.65 3.19 -10.78
C GLY A 66 6.98 2.71 -9.36
N HIS A 67 6.45 3.35 -8.31
CA HIS A 67 6.67 2.88 -6.94
C HIS A 67 5.96 1.54 -6.66
N CYS A 68 6.44 0.80 -5.66
CA CYS A 68 5.78 -0.40 -5.14
C CYS A 68 5.42 -0.19 -3.67
N VAL A 69 4.29 -0.77 -3.25
CA VAL A 69 3.85 -0.79 -1.85
C VAL A 69 3.58 -2.23 -1.46
N MET A 70 4.04 -2.61 -0.26
CA MET A 70 3.80 -3.94 0.29
C MET A 70 3.52 -3.89 1.78
N LYS A 71 2.80 -4.91 2.23
CA LYS A 71 2.62 -5.22 3.65
C LYS A 71 3.84 -6.00 4.14
N LEU A 72 4.50 -5.51 5.19
CA LEU A 72 5.51 -6.28 5.90
C LEU A 72 4.82 -7.34 6.78
N VAL A 73 5.39 -8.53 6.83
CA VAL A 73 4.90 -9.60 7.71
C VAL A 73 5.27 -9.22 9.14
N ASP A 74 4.26 -9.04 9.97
CA ASP A 74 4.43 -8.96 11.42
C ASP A 74 3.93 -10.28 12.01
N ASN A 75 4.77 -10.95 12.79
CA ASN A 75 4.45 -12.24 13.40
C ASN A 75 3.53 -12.07 14.62
N ASP A 76 3.37 -10.84 15.10
CA ASP A 76 2.59 -10.54 16.28
C ASP A 76 1.13 -10.28 15.90
N ASN A 77 0.34 -11.36 15.99
CA ASN A 77 -1.12 -11.37 16.00
C ASN A 77 -1.79 -11.16 14.62
N GLU A 78 -2.22 -12.25 13.96
CA GLU A 78 -2.96 -12.22 12.68
C GLU A 78 -4.26 -11.39 12.77
N ASP A 79 -4.83 -11.28 13.97
CA ASP A 79 -6.02 -10.50 14.27
C ASP A 79 -5.74 -9.01 14.56
N SER A 80 -4.50 -8.57 14.43
CA SER A 80 -4.12 -7.16 14.55
C SER A 80 -4.84 -6.30 13.51
N ASN A 81 -5.42 -5.18 13.95
CA ASN A 81 -5.91 -4.10 13.08
C ASN A 81 -4.78 -3.20 12.56
N GLN A 82 -3.55 -3.54 12.89
CA GLN A 82 -2.35 -2.77 12.57
C GLN A 82 -1.46 -3.57 11.63
N ILE A 83 -0.86 -2.87 10.69
CA ILE A 83 0.14 -3.42 9.78
C ILE A 83 1.23 -2.39 9.55
N ILE A 84 2.40 -2.86 9.11
CA ILE A 84 3.45 -1.98 8.62
C ILE A 84 3.46 -2.08 7.09
N LEU A 85 3.34 -0.95 6.43
CA LEU A 85 3.48 -0.81 4.98
C LEU A 85 4.87 -0.26 4.66
N LEU A 86 5.48 -0.80 3.61
CA LEU A 86 6.69 -0.28 2.99
C LEU A 86 6.36 0.20 1.58
N SER A 87 6.63 1.47 1.31
CA SER A 87 6.57 2.05 -0.03
C SER A 87 7.98 2.38 -0.48
N PHE A 88 8.40 1.88 -1.65
CA PHE A 88 9.76 2.12 -2.13
C PHE A 88 9.90 2.09 -3.65
N GLY A 89 11.08 2.53 -4.09
CA GLY A 89 11.47 2.60 -5.50
C GLY A 89 10.89 3.84 -6.17
N GLY A 90 10.41 3.70 -7.40
CA GLY A 90 9.94 4.82 -8.22
C GLY A 90 11.07 5.75 -8.72
N TYR A 91 10.68 6.82 -9.42
CA TYR A 91 11.60 7.86 -9.89
C TYR A 91 11.00 9.28 -9.72
N PRO A 92 11.63 10.18 -8.93
CA PRO A 92 12.78 9.93 -8.05
C PRO A 92 12.50 8.85 -7.00
N LYS A 93 13.56 8.20 -6.53
CA LYS A 93 13.41 7.07 -5.60
C LYS A 93 13.02 7.54 -4.21
N HIS A 94 12.18 6.75 -3.55
CA HIS A 94 11.93 6.90 -2.11
C HIS A 94 11.95 5.57 -1.38
N THR A 95 12.00 5.66 -0.06
CA THR A 95 11.71 4.56 0.85
C THR A 95 10.95 5.16 2.03
N LEU A 96 9.72 4.74 2.21
CA LEU A 96 8.80 5.24 3.21
C LEU A 96 8.16 4.06 3.93
N THR A 97 7.90 4.24 5.22
CA THR A 97 7.12 3.26 6.00
C THR A 97 5.90 3.93 6.59
N MET A 98 4.82 3.17 6.73
CA MET A 98 3.63 3.59 7.46
C MET A 98 3.24 2.50 8.45
N LYS A 99 3.09 2.87 9.72
CA LYS A 99 2.35 2.06 10.69
C LYS A 99 0.87 2.36 10.48
N TYR A 100 0.18 1.48 9.78
CA TYR A 100 -1.23 1.62 9.49
C TYR A 100 -2.05 1.00 10.62
N VAL A 101 -3.09 1.69 11.07
CA VAL A 101 -4.16 1.16 11.93
C VAL A 101 -5.48 1.39 11.20
N SER A 102 -6.33 0.35 11.14
CA SER A 102 -7.67 0.43 10.56
C SER A 102 -8.40 1.70 11.00
N ILE A 103 -8.92 2.45 10.03
CA ILE A 103 -9.72 3.66 10.26
C ILE A 103 -11.23 3.36 10.30
N TRP A 104 -11.59 2.08 10.26
CA TRP A 104 -12.98 1.62 10.33
C TRP A 104 -13.36 1.12 11.71
N ASP A 105 -12.37 0.68 12.49
CA ASP A 105 -12.58 0.23 13.85
C ASP A 105 -12.48 1.40 14.83
N ASN A 106 -13.53 1.55 15.64
CA ASN A 106 -13.67 2.58 16.68
C ASN A 106 -12.82 2.26 17.92
N MET A 107 -11.58 1.82 17.73
CA MET A 107 -10.71 1.50 18.86
C MET A 107 -10.16 2.79 19.45
N SER A 108 -10.74 3.17 20.59
CA SER A 108 -10.35 4.21 21.54
C SER A 108 -8.94 4.05 22.13
N ASN A 109 -8.13 3.12 21.61
CA ASN A 109 -6.76 2.88 22.03
C ASN A 109 -5.76 3.64 21.15
N LYS A 110 -6.04 4.92 20.86
CA LYS A 110 -4.96 5.88 20.67
C LYS A 110 -4.34 6.08 22.05
N SER A 111 -3.54 5.11 22.50
CA SER A 111 -2.60 5.38 23.60
C SER A 111 -1.85 6.65 23.21
N ASN A 112 -1.76 7.59 24.15
CA ASN A 112 -1.19 8.94 24.01
C ASN A 112 0.31 8.98 23.61
N ASP A 113 0.83 7.90 23.04
CA ASP A 113 2.17 7.86 22.48
C ASP A 113 2.14 8.55 21.12
N SER A 114 3.00 9.55 21.01
CA SER A 114 3.37 10.41 19.87
C SER A 114 3.78 9.69 18.57
N ASN A 115 3.25 8.51 18.29
CA ASN A 115 3.59 7.73 17.11
C ASN A 115 2.72 8.18 15.93
N ASN A 116 3.38 8.62 14.85
CA ASN A 116 2.75 9.04 13.59
C ASN A 116 2.11 7.84 12.86
N PHE A 117 0.98 7.34 13.38
CA PHE A 117 0.17 6.31 12.73
C PHE A 117 -0.53 6.86 11.50
N ASN A 118 -0.77 6.00 10.52
CA ASN A 118 -1.43 6.33 9.27
C ASN A 118 -0.74 7.45 8.47
N GLU A 119 0.55 7.70 8.73
CA GLU A 119 1.36 8.67 8.02
C GLU A 119 2.59 7.99 7.40
N TRP A 120 3.03 8.51 6.26
CA TRP A 120 4.25 8.06 5.61
C TRP A 120 5.47 8.73 6.25
N ILE A 121 6.39 7.92 6.76
CA ILE A 121 7.63 8.37 7.39
C ILE A 121 8.80 7.99 6.48
N HIS A 122 9.67 8.96 6.19
CA HIS A 122 10.91 8.69 5.46
C HIS A 122 11.81 7.73 6.24
N GLN A 123 12.26 6.70 5.55
CA GLN A 123 13.32 5.82 6.02
C GLN A 123 14.63 6.17 5.32
N PHE A 124 15.74 5.76 5.93
CA PHE A 124 17.05 5.83 5.26
C PHE A 124 17.01 5.04 3.95
N ILE A 125 17.49 5.65 2.86
CA ILE A 125 17.44 5.09 1.50
C ILE A 125 18.19 3.75 1.49
N ILE A 126 17.46 2.65 1.24
CA ILE A 126 18.02 1.29 1.25
C ILE A 126 18.80 0.98 -0.05
N GLU A 127 18.64 1.76 -1.12
CA GLU A 127 19.21 1.38 -2.41
C GLU A 127 20.58 2.00 -2.74
N ARG A 128 21.56 1.11 -2.90
CA ARG A 128 22.97 1.37 -3.23
C ARG A 128 23.24 1.77 -4.68
N ASN A 129 22.34 1.53 -5.63
CA ASN A 129 22.63 1.71 -7.07
C ASN A 129 21.85 2.86 -7.71
N LYS A 130 22.58 3.86 -8.21
CA LYS A 130 22.08 5.18 -8.61
C LYS A 130 21.45 5.23 -10.02
N TYR A 131 21.50 4.14 -10.80
CA TYR A 131 21.39 4.25 -12.28
C TYR A 131 20.38 3.33 -12.99
N HIS A 132 19.40 2.75 -12.31
CA HIS A 132 18.37 1.96 -13.00
C HIS A 132 17.02 2.66 -13.01
N TYR A 133 16.28 2.48 -14.10
CA TYR A 133 14.90 2.92 -14.22
C TYR A 133 14.02 1.95 -13.42
N TYR A 134 13.30 2.47 -12.42
CA TYR A 134 12.47 1.68 -11.51
C TYR A 134 11.01 1.56 -11.97
N GLY A 135 10.69 2.03 -13.18
CA GLY A 135 9.34 1.91 -13.71
C GLY A 135 8.91 0.44 -13.79
N GLY A 136 7.79 0.13 -13.14
CA GLY A 136 7.22 -1.21 -13.14
C GLY A 136 7.84 -2.19 -12.13
N LEU A 137 8.57 -1.70 -11.12
CA LEU A 137 9.08 -2.60 -10.08
C LEU A 137 7.94 -3.32 -9.36
N ARG A 138 8.19 -4.57 -8.99
CA ARG A 138 7.31 -5.39 -8.15
C ARG A 138 8.14 -6.06 -7.09
N ALA A 139 7.54 -6.30 -5.94
CA ALA A 139 8.23 -7.01 -4.89
C ALA A 139 7.29 -7.86 -4.06
N VAL A 140 7.84 -8.92 -3.49
CA VAL A 140 7.11 -9.88 -2.65
C VAL A 140 8.04 -10.36 -1.54
N ILE A 141 7.46 -10.58 -0.36
CA ILE A 141 8.16 -11.20 0.78
C ILE A 141 7.90 -12.70 0.73
N GLY A 142 8.95 -13.50 0.93
CA GLY A 142 8.85 -14.95 0.96
C GLY A 142 10.07 -15.60 1.61
N GLY A 143 10.37 -16.84 1.17
CA GLY A 143 11.34 -17.70 1.84
C GLY A 143 10.71 -18.47 3.02
N ARG A 144 11.48 -19.38 3.62
CA ARG A 144 10.95 -20.30 4.65
C ARG A 144 10.34 -19.58 5.86
N ASN A 145 10.88 -18.41 6.20
CA ASN A 145 10.47 -17.63 7.37
C ASN A 145 10.08 -16.18 6.99
N ASN A 146 9.60 -15.94 5.76
CA ASN A 146 9.27 -14.59 5.27
C ASN A 146 10.42 -13.58 5.44
N ASN A 147 11.66 -14.06 5.32
CA ASN A 147 12.88 -13.31 5.61
C ASN A 147 13.61 -12.81 4.34
N LEU A 148 13.05 -13.09 3.15
CA LEU A 148 13.62 -12.70 1.88
C LEU A 148 12.69 -11.71 1.17
N LEU A 149 13.27 -10.66 0.60
CA LEU A 149 12.57 -9.64 -0.18
C LEU A 149 12.94 -9.80 -1.65
N PHE A 150 12.07 -10.43 -2.43
CA PHE A 150 12.26 -10.57 -3.86
C PHE A 150 11.80 -9.28 -4.55
N ILE A 151 12.68 -8.65 -5.33
CA ILE A 151 12.36 -7.46 -6.12
C ILE A 151 12.64 -7.76 -7.59
N THR A 152 11.66 -7.50 -8.45
CA THR A 152 11.81 -7.64 -9.90
C THR A 152 11.88 -6.26 -10.55
N TYR A 153 12.91 -6.09 -11.37
CA TYR A 153 13.08 -5.03 -12.34
C TYR A 153 12.88 -5.61 -13.75
N PRO A 154 12.67 -4.78 -14.79
CA PRO A 154 12.44 -5.27 -16.15
C PRO A 154 13.43 -6.33 -16.64
N ASN A 155 14.71 -6.26 -16.23
CA ASN A 155 15.76 -7.17 -16.67
C ASN A 155 16.41 -7.99 -15.55
N TYR A 156 15.99 -7.83 -14.29
CA TYR A 156 16.69 -8.41 -13.14
C TYR A 156 15.73 -8.83 -12.03
N ILE A 157 16.07 -9.90 -11.33
CA ILE A 157 15.49 -10.24 -10.03
C ILE A 157 16.60 -10.16 -8.98
N CYS A 158 16.32 -9.51 -7.85
CA CYS A 158 17.18 -9.54 -6.67
C CYS A 158 16.40 -10.04 -5.46
N VAL A 159 17.16 -10.45 -4.44
CA VAL A 159 16.70 -10.99 -3.16
C VAL A 159 17.42 -10.25 -2.04
#